data_AF-A0AAW7EA27-F1
#
_entry.id   AF-A0AAW7EA27-F1
#
_cell.length_a   1.000
_cell.length_b   1.000
_cell.length_c   1.000
_cell.angle_alpha   90.00
_cell.angle_beta   90.00
_cell.angle_gamma   90.00
#
_symmetry.space_group_name_H-M   'P 1'
#
loop_
_entity.id
_entity.type
_entity.pdbx_description
1 polymer ?
#
loop_
_entity_poly.entity_id
_entity_poly.type
_entity_poly.pdbx_seq_one_letter_code
_entity_poly.pdbx_strand_id
1 'polypeptide(L)'
;MTNRLELNWKLDGFIDEQRYYCSETPINTNNLPLPKFILDSSARSYIDSDIELGKTYYIRLGAVKNSIEKLSNEIIVLASNTFRFYRIYITKNSGNLDNYSEMQEVEFAENEGGADITTPQTQTDQSSYFASRTAAKLVDNDLTGGEAIWTSGNQTFPQWVSFDLDLQRDIVEIRIYPSYLNNYYLRAPTEFIVQASNDQVLWHDIRSFETSNWQAGIAKKFNLKTGEIS
;
A
#
# COMPACT_ATOMS: atom_id res chain seq x y z
N MET A 1 -0.50 -24.70 -4.81
CA MET A 1 -0.08 -23.43 -5.42
C MET A 1 1.33 -23.15 -4.91
N THR A 2 2.29 -22.92 -5.80
CA THR A 2 3.63 -22.44 -5.44
C THR A 2 3.55 -20.93 -5.28
N ASN A 3 4.04 -20.40 -4.15
CA ASN A 3 4.16 -18.95 -4.00
C ASN A 3 5.21 -18.45 -4.98
N ARG A 4 4.99 -17.27 -5.53
CA ARG A 4 5.92 -16.69 -6.49
C ARG A 4 6.08 -15.21 -6.25
N LEU A 5 7.28 -14.71 -6.49
CA LEU A 5 7.54 -13.29 -6.56
C LEU A 5 7.75 -12.90 -8.02
N GLU A 6 6.94 -11.97 -8.50
CA GLU A 6 7.02 -11.43 -9.85
C GLU A 6 7.78 -10.11 -9.83
N LEU A 7 8.89 -10.05 -10.55
CA LEU A 7 9.71 -8.86 -10.67
C LEU A 7 9.54 -8.28 -12.06
N ASN A 8 9.39 -6.96 -12.15
CA ASN A 8 9.40 -6.20 -13.39
C ASN A 8 10.28 -4.97 -13.20
N TRP A 9 11.17 -4.69 -14.15
CA TRP A 9 12.09 -3.56 -14.03
C TRP A 9 12.42 -2.93 -15.38
N LYS A 10 12.89 -1.69 -15.31
CA LYS A 10 13.50 -0.99 -16.46
C LYS A 10 15.00 -1.19 -16.41
N LEU A 11 15.61 -1.35 -17.57
CA LEU A 11 17.05 -1.40 -17.74
C LEU A 11 17.43 -0.56 -18.95
N ASP A 12 18.34 0.38 -18.70
CA ASP A 12 18.93 1.27 -19.69
C ASP A 12 20.35 0.82 -20.06
N GLY A 13 20.70 0.97 -21.33
CA GLY A 13 22.04 0.67 -21.85
C GLY A 13 22.24 -0.78 -22.31
N PHE A 14 23.47 -1.07 -22.75
CA PHE A 14 23.90 -2.38 -23.25
C PHE A 14 24.79 -3.08 -22.22
N ILE A 15 24.33 -4.24 -21.76
CA ILE A 15 25.02 -5.05 -20.76
C ILE A 15 25.21 -6.48 -21.28
N ASP A 16 26.07 -7.25 -20.62
CA ASP A 16 26.39 -8.62 -21.00
C ASP A 16 25.44 -9.62 -20.33
N GLU A 17 25.15 -9.41 -19.04
CA GLU A 17 24.23 -10.24 -18.25
C GLU A 17 23.60 -9.44 -17.10
N GLN A 18 22.54 -10.00 -16.54
CA GLN A 18 21.92 -9.50 -15.32
C GLN A 18 22.01 -10.56 -14.22
N ARG A 19 22.05 -10.13 -12.96
CA ARG A 19 22.13 -11.02 -11.79
C ARG A 19 21.02 -10.71 -10.81
N TYR A 20 20.28 -11.74 -10.43
CA TYR A 20 19.23 -11.64 -9.42
C TYR A 20 19.77 -12.12 -8.07
N TYR A 21 19.77 -11.22 -7.08
CA TYR A 21 20.12 -11.52 -5.71
C TYR A 21 18.87 -11.48 -4.84
N CYS A 22 18.70 -12.50 -4.01
CA CYS A 22 17.58 -12.63 -3.08
C CYS A 22 18.11 -13.26 -1.79
N SER A 23 17.83 -12.60 -0.66
CA SER A 23 18.34 -12.97 0.67
C SER A 23 17.27 -12.76 1.73
N GLU A 24 17.28 -13.55 2.80
CA GLU A 24 16.41 -13.33 3.97
C GLU A 24 16.98 -12.27 4.95
N THR A 25 18.16 -11.73 4.65
CA THR A 25 18.84 -10.65 5.40
C THR A 25 19.34 -9.55 4.45
N PRO A 26 19.54 -8.30 4.93
CA PRO A 26 20.00 -7.18 4.09
C PRO A 26 21.26 -7.52 3.28
N ILE A 27 21.29 -7.16 1.99
CA ILE A 27 22.41 -7.50 1.10
C ILE A 27 23.57 -6.52 1.32
N ASN A 28 24.72 -7.06 1.73
CA ASN A 28 25.98 -6.32 1.80
C ASN A 28 26.59 -6.16 0.39
N THR A 29 26.60 -4.94 -0.14
CA THR A 29 27.13 -4.65 -1.48
C THR A 29 28.64 -4.80 -1.60
N ASN A 30 29.38 -4.82 -0.49
CA ASN A 30 30.83 -5.09 -0.47
C ASN A 30 31.15 -6.59 -0.39
N ASN A 31 30.14 -7.43 -0.17
CA ASN A 31 30.27 -8.89 -0.09
C ASN A 31 28.96 -9.54 -0.54
N LEU A 32 28.71 -9.50 -1.85
CA LEU A 32 27.46 -9.98 -2.43
C LEU A 32 27.28 -11.49 -2.17
N PRO A 33 26.05 -11.95 -1.86
CA PRO A 33 25.75 -13.37 -1.91
C PRO A 33 25.91 -13.88 -3.35
N LEU A 34 25.98 -15.21 -3.52
CA LEU A 34 25.90 -15.77 -4.86
C LEU A 34 24.57 -15.35 -5.53
N PRO A 35 24.58 -14.98 -6.81
CA PRO A 35 23.34 -14.67 -7.51
C PRO A 35 22.45 -15.92 -7.49
N LYS A 36 21.20 -15.75 -7.06
CA LYS A 36 20.19 -16.82 -7.08
C LYS A 36 19.88 -17.23 -8.51
N PHE A 37 19.97 -16.29 -9.45
CA PHE A 37 19.81 -16.56 -10.88
C PHE A 37 20.62 -15.59 -11.75
N ILE A 38 21.11 -16.05 -12.90
CA ILE A 38 21.72 -15.22 -13.94
C ILE A 38 20.71 -15.08 -15.07
N LEU A 39 20.38 -13.84 -15.39
CA LEU A 39 19.35 -13.44 -16.34
C LEU A 39 19.99 -12.93 -17.63
N ASP A 40 19.30 -13.14 -18.75
CA ASP A 40 19.71 -12.56 -20.04
C ASP A 40 19.79 -11.03 -19.96
N SER A 41 20.69 -10.42 -20.75
CA SER A 41 20.87 -8.97 -20.82
C SER A 41 19.62 -8.20 -21.25
N SER A 42 18.69 -8.86 -21.96
CA SER A 42 17.41 -8.31 -22.39
C SER A 42 16.26 -8.55 -21.42
N ALA A 43 16.45 -9.32 -20.34
CA ALA A 43 15.38 -9.60 -19.38
C ALA A 43 14.83 -8.31 -18.75
N ARG A 44 13.51 -8.23 -18.62
CA ARG A 44 12.78 -7.13 -17.95
C ARG A 44 11.80 -7.63 -16.89
N SER A 45 11.70 -8.94 -16.78
CA SER A 45 10.90 -9.61 -15.77
C SER A 45 11.53 -10.94 -15.38
N TYR A 46 11.20 -11.41 -14.17
CA TYR A 46 11.59 -12.71 -13.66
C TYR A 46 10.56 -13.18 -12.64
N ILE A 47 10.34 -14.49 -12.57
CA ILE A 47 9.47 -15.11 -11.57
C ILE A 47 10.34 -16.01 -10.71
N ASP A 48 10.44 -15.66 -9.44
CA ASP A 48 11.04 -16.52 -8.41
C ASP A 48 9.94 -17.39 -7.80
N SER A 49 9.92 -18.68 -8.14
CA SER A 49 8.97 -19.66 -7.60
C SER A 49 9.41 -20.29 -6.28
N ASP A 50 10.63 -19.99 -5.82
CA ASP A 50 11.23 -20.58 -4.63
C ASP A 50 11.14 -19.57 -3.48
N ILE A 51 9.90 -19.15 -3.21
CA ILE A 51 9.53 -18.17 -2.19
C ILE A 51 8.64 -18.85 -1.16
N GLU A 52 8.94 -18.65 0.11
CA GLU A 52 8.18 -19.17 1.23
C GLU A 52 7.35 -18.05 1.88
N LEU A 53 6.10 -18.34 2.23
CA LEU A 53 5.24 -17.37 2.92
C LEU A 53 5.78 -17.03 4.31
N GLY A 54 5.54 -15.79 4.73
CA GLY A 54 5.96 -15.26 6.03
C GLY A 54 7.42 -14.83 6.10
N LYS A 55 8.22 -15.07 5.06
CA LYS A 55 9.62 -14.62 4.98
C LYS A 55 9.74 -13.23 4.39
N THR A 56 10.70 -12.46 4.89
CA THR A 56 11.10 -11.17 4.30
C THR A 56 12.31 -11.39 3.40
N TYR A 57 12.23 -10.91 2.17
CA TYR A 57 13.28 -11.02 1.16
C TYR A 57 13.84 -9.65 0.81
N TYR A 58 15.17 -9.54 0.84
CA TYR A 58 15.97 -8.41 0.40
C TYR A 58 16.49 -8.72 -1.00
N ILE A 59 16.17 -7.87 -1.95
CA ILE A 59 16.32 -8.15 -3.38
C ILE A 59 17.09 -7.05 -4.06
N ARG A 60 18.03 -7.46 -4.92
CA ARG A 60 18.76 -6.55 -5.82
C ARG A 60 18.90 -7.19 -7.19
N LEU A 61 18.93 -6.33 -8.21
CA LEU A 61 19.32 -6.68 -9.57
C LEU A 61 20.68 -6.07 -9.87
N GLY A 62 21.59 -6.89 -10.37
CA GLY A 62 22.88 -6.48 -10.91
C GLY A 62 22.85 -6.41 -12.42
N ALA A 63 23.45 -5.36 -12.98
CA ALA A 63 23.68 -5.21 -14.41
C ALA A 63 25.20 -5.27 -14.67
N VAL A 64 25.65 -6.26 -15.44
CA VAL A 64 27.08 -6.54 -15.63
C VAL A 64 27.51 -6.17 -17.05
N LYS A 65 28.57 -5.36 -17.17
CA LYS A 65 29.20 -5.02 -18.45
C LYS A 65 30.71 -5.03 -18.31
N ASN A 66 31.41 -5.80 -19.15
CA ASN A 66 32.86 -5.95 -19.11
C ASN A 66 33.36 -6.31 -17.70
N SER A 67 32.67 -7.26 -17.06
CA SER A 67 32.94 -7.70 -15.67
C SER A 67 32.73 -6.65 -14.58
N ILE A 68 32.21 -5.46 -14.90
CA ILE A 68 31.83 -4.45 -13.93
C ILE A 68 30.34 -4.57 -13.67
N GLU A 69 29.96 -4.74 -12.40
CA GLU A 69 28.57 -4.87 -11.98
C GLU A 69 28.07 -3.57 -11.32
N LYS A 70 26.89 -3.11 -11.73
CA LYS A 70 26.13 -2.05 -11.06
C LYS A 70 24.86 -2.63 -10.47
N LEU A 71 24.59 -2.29 -9.22
CA LEU A 71 23.43 -2.81 -8.48
C LEU A 71 22.29 -1.80 -8.48
N SER A 72 21.07 -2.32 -8.52
CA SER A 72 19.87 -1.56 -8.17
C SER A 72 19.88 -1.17 -6.69
N ASN A 73 18.93 -0.31 -6.31
CA ASN A 73 18.51 -0.21 -4.92
C ASN A 73 18.00 -1.56 -4.40
N GLU A 74 18.05 -1.75 -3.09
CA GLU A 74 17.44 -2.90 -2.45
C GLU A 74 15.93 -2.71 -2.38
N ILE A 75 15.20 -3.78 -2.70
CA ILE A 75 13.77 -3.87 -2.45
C ILE A 75 13.56 -4.89 -1.34
N ILE A 76 12.71 -4.57 -0.37
CA ILE A 76 12.37 -5.43 0.76
C ILE A 76 10.92 -5.89 0.58
N VAL A 77 10.70 -7.19 0.45
CA VAL A 77 9.38 -7.79 0.22
C VAL A 77 9.09 -8.79 1.33
N LEU A 78 8.01 -8.56 2.07
CA LEU A 78 7.41 -9.61 2.89
C LEU A 78 6.56 -10.50 1.97
N ALA A 79 6.92 -11.77 1.84
CA ALA A 79 6.15 -12.76 1.12
C ALA A 79 4.90 -13.15 1.94
N SER A 80 3.90 -12.27 1.99
CA SER A 80 2.65 -12.51 2.71
C SER A 80 1.46 -11.96 1.94
N ASN A 81 0.33 -12.65 2.05
CA ASN A 81 -0.97 -12.11 1.67
C ASN A 81 -1.74 -11.57 2.88
N THR A 82 -1.25 -11.82 4.10
CA THR A 82 -1.90 -11.41 5.34
C THR A 82 -1.07 -10.36 6.08
N PHE A 83 -1.73 -9.29 6.54
CA PHE A 83 -1.11 -8.22 7.31
C PHE A 83 -1.99 -7.81 8.47
N ARG A 84 -1.38 -7.36 9.57
CA ARG A 84 -2.12 -6.85 10.73
C ARG A 84 -2.50 -5.38 10.58
N PHE A 85 -1.58 -4.57 10.06
CA PHE A 85 -1.76 -3.14 9.93
C PHE A 85 -1.98 -2.77 8.47
N TYR A 86 -2.97 -1.93 8.21
CA TYR A 86 -3.22 -1.35 6.89
C TYR A 86 -3.20 0.17 6.97
N ARG A 87 -2.73 0.84 5.92
CA ARG A 87 -2.66 2.29 5.82
C ARG A 87 -3.15 2.76 4.46
N ILE A 88 -4.02 3.77 4.47
CA ILE A 88 -4.35 4.53 3.26
C ILE A 88 -3.38 5.70 3.20
N TYR A 89 -2.38 5.60 2.30
CA TYR A 89 -1.34 6.60 2.10
C TYR A 89 -1.72 7.51 0.94
N ILE A 90 -2.26 8.67 1.27
CA ILE A 90 -2.90 9.60 0.34
C ILE A 90 -1.83 10.53 -0.23
N THR A 91 -1.68 10.50 -1.54
CA THR A 91 -0.75 11.38 -2.28
C THR A 91 -1.47 12.56 -2.89
N LYS A 92 -2.80 12.51 -3.01
CA LYS A 92 -3.62 13.60 -3.56
C LYS A 92 -5.10 13.46 -3.19
N ASN A 93 -5.79 14.58 -3.07
CA ASN A 93 -7.25 14.68 -3.06
C ASN A 93 -7.74 15.40 -4.33
N SER A 94 -9.05 15.64 -4.46
CA SER A 94 -9.58 16.28 -5.68
C SER A 94 -9.13 17.73 -5.89
N GLY A 95 -8.57 18.40 -4.86
CA GLY A 95 -8.11 19.79 -4.92
C GLY A 95 -9.21 20.84 -5.12
N ASN A 96 -10.48 20.42 -5.22
CA ASN A 96 -11.61 21.30 -5.55
C ASN A 96 -12.04 22.23 -4.39
N LEU A 97 -11.58 21.95 -3.16
CA LEU A 97 -11.73 22.84 -2.02
C LEU A 97 -10.37 23.36 -1.56
N ASP A 98 -9.51 22.43 -1.17
CA ASP A 98 -8.16 22.65 -0.67
C ASP A 98 -7.44 21.29 -0.61
N ASN A 99 -6.24 21.25 -0.01
CA ASN A 99 -5.42 20.03 0.05
C ASN A 99 -5.55 19.27 1.39
N TYR A 100 -6.62 19.47 2.16
CA TYR A 100 -6.91 18.58 3.29
C TYR A 100 -7.54 17.29 2.77
N SER A 101 -7.14 16.13 3.30
CA SER A 101 -7.89 14.88 3.09
C SER A 101 -8.98 14.72 4.12
N GLU A 102 -10.13 14.22 3.68
CA GLU A 102 -11.28 13.93 4.54
C GLU A 102 -11.99 12.63 4.13
N MET A 103 -12.35 11.81 5.10
CA MET A 103 -13.14 10.59 4.94
C MET A 103 -14.11 10.47 6.12
N GLN A 104 -15.28 9.87 5.88
CA GLN A 104 -16.30 9.62 6.90
C GLN A 104 -16.06 8.28 7.59
N GLU A 105 -15.88 7.22 6.79
CA GLU A 105 -15.74 5.85 7.29
C GLU A 105 -14.83 5.07 6.35
N VAL A 106 -14.13 4.08 6.91
CA VAL A 106 -13.33 3.11 6.17
C VAL A 106 -13.64 1.71 6.69
N GLU A 107 -14.17 0.88 5.80
CA GLU A 107 -14.46 -0.53 6.08
C GLU A 107 -13.44 -1.44 5.40
N PHE A 108 -13.20 -2.60 6.00
CA PHE A 108 -12.31 -3.64 5.48
C PHE A 108 -13.07 -4.94 5.31
N ALA A 109 -12.80 -5.69 4.25
CA ALA A 109 -13.39 -7.02 4.05
C ALA A 109 -12.36 -8.03 3.49
N GLU A 110 -12.44 -9.27 3.99
CA GLU A 110 -11.62 -10.40 3.53
C GLU A 110 -12.12 -11.02 2.22
N ASN A 111 -13.28 -10.58 1.73
CA ASN A 111 -13.86 -10.99 0.45
C ASN A 111 -14.54 -9.79 -0.22
N GLU A 112 -14.63 -9.82 -1.55
CA GLU A 112 -15.36 -8.80 -2.31
C GLU A 112 -16.84 -8.78 -1.91
N GLY A 113 -17.35 -7.59 -1.57
CA GLY A 113 -18.70 -7.44 -1.01
C GLY A 113 -18.93 -8.14 0.35
N GLY A 114 -17.88 -8.58 1.03
CA GLY A 114 -17.96 -9.26 2.33
C GLY A 114 -18.40 -8.35 3.48
N ALA A 115 -18.54 -8.90 4.68
CA ALA A 115 -18.83 -8.09 5.87
C ALA A 115 -17.67 -7.13 6.18
N ASP A 116 -18.00 -5.94 6.69
CA ASP A 116 -16.99 -5.10 7.33
C ASP A 116 -16.45 -5.78 8.58
N ILE A 117 -15.12 -5.82 8.70
CA ILE A 117 -14.41 -6.39 9.85
C ILE A 117 -13.86 -5.30 10.78
N THR A 118 -13.98 -4.02 10.42
CA THR A 118 -13.69 -2.93 11.36
C THR A 118 -14.78 -2.80 12.41
N THR A 119 -14.42 -2.21 13.53
CA THR A 119 -15.34 -1.94 14.64
C THR A 119 -14.97 -0.61 15.27
N PRO A 120 -15.85 -0.02 16.10
CA PRO A 120 -15.49 1.16 16.88
C PRO A 120 -14.35 0.94 17.90
N GLN A 121 -13.86 -0.30 18.05
CA GLN A 121 -12.69 -0.64 18.85
C GLN A 121 -11.41 -0.80 18.02
N THR A 122 -11.51 -0.84 16.69
CA THR A 122 -10.36 -0.92 15.78
C THR A 122 -9.43 0.25 16.07
N GLN A 123 -8.19 -0.06 16.46
CA GLN A 123 -7.22 0.98 16.78
C GLN A 123 -6.78 1.67 15.49
N THR A 124 -6.62 2.98 15.55
CA THR A 124 -6.23 3.80 14.41
C THR A 124 -5.06 4.71 14.77
N ASP A 125 -4.28 5.06 13.75
CA ASP A 125 -3.26 6.11 13.81
C ASP A 125 -3.32 6.95 12.52
N GLN A 126 -2.63 8.09 12.49
CA GLN A 126 -2.76 9.06 11.42
C GLN A 126 -1.56 10.00 11.33
N SER A 127 -1.36 10.58 10.14
CA SER A 127 -0.31 11.58 9.93
C SER A 127 -0.55 12.87 10.73
N SER A 128 -1.82 13.27 10.84
CA SER A 128 -2.26 14.49 11.51
C SER A 128 -3.80 14.51 11.58
N TYR A 129 -4.35 15.42 12.37
CA TYR A 129 -5.80 15.63 12.45
C TYR A 129 -6.16 17.09 12.75
N PHE A 130 -7.33 17.51 12.30
CA PHE A 130 -7.90 18.83 12.60
C PHE A 130 -8.84 18.73 13.81
N ALA A 131 -8.58 19.51 14.86
CA ALA A 131 -9.43 19.58 16.06
C ALA A 131 -9.75 18.19 16.66
N SER A 132 -11.02 17.77 16.66
CA SER A 132 -11.47 16.46 17.18
C SER A 132 -11.65 15.38 16.10
N ARG A 133 -11.30 15.67 14.84
CA ARG A 133 -11.56 14.83 13.66
C ARG A 133 -10.46 13.81 13.44
N THR A 134 -10.31 12.90 14.39
CA THR A 134 -9.26 11.86 14.42
C THR A 134 -9.62 10.64 13.57
N ALA A 135 -8.65 9.81 13.19
CA ALA A 135 -8.87 8.58 12.44
C ALA A 135 -9.79 7.56 13.13
N ALA A 136 -9.95 7.64 14.45
CA ALA A 136 -10.94 6.84 15.18
C ALA A 136 -12.39 7.11 14.72
N LYS A 137 -12.62 8.23 14.04
CA LYS A 137 -13.90 8.54 13.40
C LYS A 137 -14.19 7.70 12.15
N LEU A 138 -13.18 7.07 11.57
CA LEU A 138 -13.33 6.28 10.35
C LEU A 138 -13.81 4.85 10.59
N VAL A 139 -13.99 4.46 11.85
CA VAL A 139 -14.42 3.11 12.24
C VAL A 139 -15.54 3.18 13.27
N ASP A 140 -16.15 4.36 13.45
CA ASP A 140 -17.17 4.57 14.49
C ASP A 140 -18.59 4.24 14.00
N ASN A 141 -18.72 3.87 12.72
CA ASN A 141 -19.96 3.52 12.03
C ASN A 141 -20.99 4.66 11.99
N ASP A 142 -20.57 5.91 12.18
CA ASP A 142 -21.41 7.10 12.01
C ASP A 142 -21.20 7.74 10.63
N LEU A 143 -22.01 7.29 9.67
CA LEU A 143 -21.96 7.74 8.28
C LEU A 143 -22.56 9.14 8.03
N THR A 144 -23.12 9.80 9.05
CA THR A 144 -23.92 11.03 8.86
C THR A 144 -23.53 12.17 9.80
N GLY A 145 -22.78 11.88 10.86
CA GLY A 145 -22.32 12.85 11.83
C GLY A 145 -21.35 13.86 11.21
N GLY A 146 -21.64 15.16 11.37
CA GLY A 146 -20.79 16.21 10.81
C GLY A 146 -19.39 16.33 11.43
N GLU A 147 -19.17 15.70 12.58
CA GLU A 147 -17.85 15.55 13.23
C GLU A 147 -17.39 14.09 13.29
N ALA A 148 -18.14 13.16 12.69
CA ALA A 148 -17.77 11.75 12.51
C ALA A 148 -16.92 11.59 11.23
N ILE A 149 -15.91 12.43 11.11
CA ILE A 149 -15.01 12.47 9.97
C ILE A 149 -13.59 12.52 10.49
N TRP A 150 -12.67 11.89 9.77
CA TRP A 150 -11.27 12.25 9.88
C TRP A 150 -10.97 13.38 8.89
N THR A 151 -10.33 14.43 9.36
CA THR A 151 -9.77 15.48 8.51
C THR A 151 -8.30 15.64 8.84
N SER A 152 -7.42 15.55 7.84
CA SER A 152 -5.99 15.82 8.02
C SER A 152 -5.74 17.20 8.68
N GLY A 153 -4.71 17.30 9.52
CA GLY A 153 -4.39 18.53 10.26
C GLY A 153 -3.58 19.56 9.46
N ASN A 154 -3.14 19.21 8.25
CA ASN A 154 -2.38 20.09 7.36
C ASN A 154 -2.69 19.78 5.89
N GLN A 155 -2.24 20.64 4.98
CA GLN A 155 -2.53 20.59 3.55
C GLN A 155 -1.37 20.03 2.69
N THR A 156 -0.39 19.37 3.31
CA THR A 156 0.79 18.83 2.61
C THR A 156 0.66 17.32 2.47
N PHE A 157 0.70 16.82 1.24
CA PHE A 157 0.83 15.40 0.97
C PHE A 157 2.28 14.95 1.17
N PRO A 158 2.53 13.69 1.58
CA PRO A 158 1.55 12.63 1.82
C PRO A 158 0.80 12.82 3.15
N GLN A 159 -0.47 12.43 3.17
CA GLN A 159 -1.28 12.30 4.38
C GLN A 159 -1.69 10.84 4.52
N TRP A 160 -1.96 10.37 5.73
CA TRP A 160 -2.29 8.97 5.91
C TRP A 160 -3.11 8.71 7.17
N VAL A 161 -3.85 7.60 7.13
CA VAL A 161 -4.52 6.97 8.26
C VAL A 161 -4.21 5.48 8.23
N SER A 162 -4.00 4.87 9.39
CA SER A 162 -3.75 3.44 9.53
C SER A 162 -4.67 2.79 10.55
N PHE A 163 -4.86 1.48 10.39
CA PHE A 163 -5.79 0.65 11.12
C PHE A 163 -5.04 -0.60 11.59
N ASP A 164 -5.18 -0.94 12.87
CA ASP A 164 -4.77 -2.22 13.44
C ASP A 164 -5.96 -3.17 13.45
N LEU A 165 -5.87 -4.26 12.68
CA LEU A 165 -6.93 -5.28 12.59
C LEU A 165 -6.80 -6.37 13.67
N ASP A 166 -5.98 -6.14 14.70
CA ASP A 166 -5.61 -7.01 15.83
C ASP A 166 -4.85 -8.29 15.47
N LEU A 167 -5.12 -8.85 14.30
CA LEU A 167 -4.56 -10.09 13.76
C LEU A 167 -4.22 -9.89 12.28
N GLN A 168 -3.34 -10.74 11.75
CA GLN A 168 -3.06 -10.71 10.31
C GLN A 168 -4.28 -11.18 9.52
N ARG A 169 -4.68 -10.39 8.52
CA ARG A 169 -5.85 -10.62 7.66
C ARG A 169 -5.48 -10.52 6.20
N ASP A 170 -6.09 -11.34 5.35
CA ASP A 170 -5.98 -11.21 3.90
C ASP A 170 -7.12 -10.30 3.40
N ILE A 171 -6.83 -9.01 3.31
CA ILE A 171 -7.83 -8.04 2.88
C ILE A 171 -7.96 -8.06 1.36
N VAL A 172 -9.21 -8.21 0.91
CA VAL A 172 -9.59 -8.19 -0.51
C VAL A 172 -10.20 -6.86 -0.89
N GLU A 173 -10.98 -6.23 -0.02
CA GLU A 173 -11.70 -5.00 -0.34
C GLU A 173 -11.56 -3.98 0.79
N ILE A 174 -11.33 -2.72 0.42
CA ILE A 174 -11.55 -1.58 1.30
C ILE A 174 -12.73 -0.76 0.77
N ARG A 175 -13.54 -0.20 1.67
CA ARG A 175 -14.58 0.75 1.30
C ARG A 175 -14.27 2.07 1.97
N ILE A 176 -14.24 3.13 1.17
CA ILE A 176 -14.00 4.47 1.68
C ILE A 176 -15.27 5.27 1.46
N TYR A 177 -15.84 5.77 2.54
CA TYR A 177 -16.94 6.72 2.49
C TYR A 177 -16.36 8.13 2.52
N PRO A 178 -16.64 8.97 1.50
CA PRO A 178 -16.31 10.38 1.61
C PRO A 178 -17.27 11.05 2.61
N SER A 179 -16.88 12.22 3.12
CA SER A 179 -17.72 13.04 4.01
C SER A 179 -19.17 13.13 3.52
N TYR A 180 -20.14 12.92 4.41
CA TYR A 180 -21.57 13.11 4.08
C TYR A 180 -21.93 14.59 3.92
N LEU A 181 -21.09 15.49 4.45
CA LEU A 181 -21.34 16.92 4.44
C LEU A 181 -21.20 17.53 3.05
N ASN A 182 -22.06 18.53 2.78
CA ASN A 182 -22.07 19.22 1.50
C ASN A 182 -20.69 19.83 1.18
N ASN A 183 -20.22 19.58 -0.04
CA ASN A 183 -18.90 19.92 -0.58
C ASN A 183 -17.69 19.24 0.09
N TYR A 184 -17.76 18.81 1.35
CA TYR A 184 -16.56 18.26 2.02
C TYR A 184 -16.13 16.91 1.46
N TYR A 185 -17.04 16.16 0.83
CA TYR A 185 -16.70 14.97 0.04
C TYR A 185 -15.66 15.23 -1.07
N LEU A 186 -15.48 16.49 -1.49
CA LEU A 186 -14.44 16.89 -2.45
C LEU A 186 -13.02 16.80 -1.87
N ARG A 187 -12.87 16.65 -0.55
CA ARG A 187 -11.58 16.38 0.10
C ARG A 187 -11.23 14.89 0.16
N ALA A 188 -12.11 14.02 -0.35
CA ALA A 188 -11.81 12.59 -0.39
C ALA A 188 -10.59 12.27 -1.27
N PRO A 189 -9.82 11.22 -0.93
CA PRO A 189 -8.63 10.83 -1.68
C PRO A 189 -8.92 10.57 -3.16
N THR A 190 -8.08 11.07 -4.05
CA THR A 190 -8.18 10.75 -5.50
C THR A 190 -6.98 9.98 -6.00
N GLU A 191 -5.83 10.09 -5.34
CA GLU A 191 -4.66 9.26 -5.58
C GLU A 191 -4.12 8.80 -4.23
N PHE A 192 -4.01 7.48 -4.05
CA PHE A 192 -3.51 6.90 -2.80
C PHE A 192 -2.95 5.49 -3.03
N ILE A 193 -2.15 5.05 -2.06
CA ILE A 193 -1.60 3.70 -2.00
C ILE A 193 -2.16 3.04 -0.74
N VAL A 194 -2.73 1.84 -0.88
CA VAL A 194 -2.99 0.97 0.25
C VAL A 194 -1.69 0.27 0.58
N GLN A 195 -1.18 0.52 1.79
CA GLN A 195 0.02 -0.10 2.32
C GLN A 195 -0.34 -1.03 3.47
N ALA A 196 0.50 -2.02 3.73
CA ALA A 196 0.32 -2.91 4.86
C ALA A 196 1.63 -3.22 5.58
N SER A 197 1.52 -3.60 6.85
CA SER A 197 2.65 -3.88 7.73
C SER A 197 2.28 -4.93 8.77
N ASN A 198 3.29 -5.58 9.34
CA ASN A 198 3.16 -6.45 10.52
C ASN A 198 3.90 -5.90 11.75
N ASP A 199 4.61 -4.77 11.62
CA ASP A 199 5.42 -4.17 12.68
C ASP A 199 5.25 -2.64 12.80
N GLN A 200 4.44 -2.02 11.93
CA GLN A 200 4.23 -0.57 11.79
C GLN A 200 5.48 0.24 11.42
N VAL A 201 6.62 -0.42 11.19
CA VAL A 201 7.88 0.22 10.82
C VAL A 201 8.15 0.04 9.33
N LEU A 202 8.14 -1.21 8.86
CA LEU A 202 8.25 -1.53 7.45
C LEU A 202 6.87 -1.61 6.83
N TRP A 203 6.60 -0.71 5.88
CA TRP A 203 5.36 -0.66 5.12
C TRP A 203 5.59 -1.14 3.70
N HIS A 204 4.71 -2.02 3.22
CA HIS A 204 4.73 -2.55 1.87
C HIS A 204 3.55 -1.98 1.07
N ASP A 205 3.81 -1.52 -0.15
CA ASP A 205 2.77 -1.11 -1.08
C ASP A 205 1.98 -2.34 -1.54
N ILE A 206 0.68 -2.38 -1.23
CA ILE A 206 -0.21 -3.47 -1.66
C ILE A 206 -0.83 -3.12 -3.02
N ARG A 207 -1.35 -1.90 -3.14
CA ARG A 207 -1.97 -1.42 -4.38
C ARG A 207 -2.11 0.09 -4.42
N SER A 208 -1.86 0.67 -5.59
CA SER A 208 -2.15 2.08 -5.88
C SER A 208 -3.50 2.23 -6.57
N PHE A 209 -4.23 3.29 -6.24
CA PHE A 209 -5.51 3.63 -6.84
C PHE A 209 -5.55 5.10 -7.27
N GLU A 210 -6.21 5.33 -8.41
CA GLU A 210 -6.61 6.64 -8.89
C GLU A 210 -8.14 6.64 -9.08
N THR A 211 -8.83 7.64 -8.54
CA THR A 211 -10.29 7.74 -8.61
C THR A 211 -10.77 9.19 -8.66
N SER A 212 -11.99 9.39 -9.15
CA SER A 212 -12.66 10.70 -9.25
C SER A 212 -14.17 10.54 -9.10
N ASN A 213 -14.93 11.63 -8.98
CA ASN A 213 -16.39 11.60 -8.83
C ASN A 213 -16.86 10.93 -7.53
N TRP A 214 -16.33 11.37 -6.39
CA TRP A 214 -16.91 11.04 -5.10
C TRP A 214 -18.32 11.61 -4.98
N GLN A 215 -19.21 10.86 -4.33
CA GLN A 215 -20.57 11.29 -4.01
C GLN A 215 -20.72 11.28 -2.50
N ALA A 216 -21.25 12.36 -1.93
CA ALA A 216 -21.38 12.51 -0.48
C ALA A 216 -22.07 11.29 0.16
N GLY A 217 -21.42 10.70 1.17
CA GLY A 217 -21.95 9.56 1.93
C GLY A 217 -22.06 8.23 1.18
N ILE A 218 -21.63 8.15 -0.08
CA ILE A 218 -21.66 6.90 -0.86
C ILE A 218 -20.25 6.35 -0.93
N ALA A 219 -20.07 5.17 -0.33
CA ALA A 219 -18.80 4.46 -0.41
C ALA A 219 -18.40 4.15 -1.85
N LYS A 220 -17.10 4.23 -2.09
CA LYS A 220 -16.46 3.47 -3.17
C LYS A 220 -15.71 2.30 -2.60
N LYS A 221 -15.74 1.20 -3.35
CA LYS A 221 -15.07 -0.05 -3.02
C LYS A 221 -13.85 -0.19 -3.89
N PHE A 222 -12.75 -0.62 -3.29
CA PHE A 222 -11.47 -0.80 -3.96
C PHE A 222 -10.99 -2.23 -3.70
N ASN A 223 -10.90 -3.02 -4.76
CA ASN A 223 -10.44 -4.40 -4.67
C ASN A 223 -8.91 -4.44 -4.67
N LEU A 224 -8.30 -4.86 -3.56
CA LEU A 224 -6.85 -4.93 -3.39
C LEU A 224 -6.19 -6.04 -4.23
N LYS A 225 -6.96 -6.99 -4.74
CA LYS A 225 -6.46 -8.11 -5.56
C LYS A 225 -6.54 -7.81 -7.05
N THR A 226 -7.68 -7.31 -7.53
CA THR A 226 -7.90 -7.03 -8.96
C THR A 226 -7.56 -5.59 -9.34
N GLY A 227 -7.67 -4.65 -8.40
CA GLY A 227 -7.56 -3.22 -8.66
C GLY A 227 -8.84 -2.58 -9.20
N GLU A 228 -9.93 -3.33 -9.25
CA GLU A 228 -11.23 -2.80 -9.64
C GLU A 228 -11.77 -1.81 -8.60
N ILE A 229 -12.51 -0.82 -9.09
CA ILE A 229 -13.20 0.20 -8.30
C ILE A 229 -14.69 0.11 -8.63
N SER A 230 -15.54 0.03 -7.62
CA SER A 230 -17.01 -0.01 -7.78
C SER A 230 -17.77 0.87 -6.79
#